data_AF-A0A6B1BVM0-F1
#
_entry.id   AF-A0A6B1BVM0-F1
#
_cell.length_a   1.000
_cell.length_b   1.000
_cell.length_c   1.000
_cell.angle_alpha   90.00
_cell.angle_beta   90.00
_cell.angle_gamma   90.00
#
_symmetry.space_group_name_H-M   'P 1'
#
loop_
_entity.id
_entity.type
_entity.pdbx_description
1 polymer ?
#
loop_
_entity_poly.entity_id
_entity_poly.type
_entity_poly.pdbx_seq_one_letter_code
_entity_poly.pdbx_strand_id
1 'polypeptide(L)'
;MTGQYLPILALGVLAVLFAALSFGASRLLAPRRQTKAKLAPYECGVEESTDAPERFGVRFFLIAMIFIVFDIEIIFLYPWAVSYRGLGLFGLVAMGIFALAVFESFVYLIGNGALDWGPSRPMWRRDPRVSARRTSDTTIRRVGLDGRGAPKEAA
;
A
#
# COMPACT_ATOMS: atom_id res chain seq x y z
N MET A 1 11.01 -12.25 38.79
CA MET A 1 10.90 -12.56 37.35
C MET A 1 10.07 -11.52 36.58
N THR A 2 8.99 -10.96 37.14
CA THR A 2 8.16 -9.93 36.47
C THR A 2 8.82 -8.53 36.37
N GLY A 3 9.71 -8.19 37.31
CA GLY A 3 10.43 -6.90 37.29
C GLY A 3 11.32 -6.67 36.06
N GLN A 4 11.68 -7.73 35.33
CA GLN A 4 12.50 -7.65 34.12
C GLN A 4 11.71 -7.15 32.88
N TYR A 5 10.37 -7.20 32.93
CA TYR A 5 9.50 -6.63 31.90
C TYR A 5 9.17 -5.15 32.14
N LEU A 6 9.44 -4.65 33.36
CA LEU A 6 9.16 -3.26 33.74
C LEU A 6 9.90 -2.24 32.84
N PRO A 7 11.18 -2.45 32.45
CA PRO A 7 11.86 -1.57 31.50
C PRO A 7 11.24 -1.56 30.10
N ILE A 8 10.76 -2.71 29.62
CA ILE A 8 10.12 -2.84 28.30
C ILE A 8 8.82 -2.03 28.28
N LEU A 9 8.01 -2.20 29.33
CA LEU A 9 6.75 -1.48 29.48
C LEU A 9 6.99 0.04 29.63
N ALA A 10 7.96 0.43 30.46
CA ALA A 10 8.35 1.82 30.65
C ALA A 10 8.82 2.47 29.34
N LEU A 11 9.64 1.76 28.54
CA LEU A 11 10.09 2.25 27.23
C LEU A 11 8.93 2.39 26.25
N GLY A 12 8.00 1.43 26.23
CA GLY A 12 6.78 1.51 25.41
C GLY A 12 5.92 2.71 25.77
N VAL A 13 5.69 2.95 27.06
CA VAL A 13 4.96 4.13 27.55
C VAL A 13 5.69 5.42 27.19
N LEU A 14 7.01 5.46 27.38
CA LEU A 14 7.82 6.63 27.04
C LEU A 14 7.76 6.93 25.53
N ALA A 15 7.82 5.91 24.67
CA ALA A 15 7.72 6.07 23.22
C ALA A 15 6.36 6.66 22.79
N VAL A 16 5.27 6.14 23.37
CA VAL A 16 3.91 6.65 23.10
C VAL A 16 3.77 8.09 23.61
N LEU A 17 4.27 8.38 24.82
CA LEU A 17 4.23 9.70 25.42
C LEU A 17 5.06 10.70 24.60
N PHE A 18 6.24 10.31 24.15
CA PHE A 18 7.09 11.12 23.29
C PHE A 18 6.41 11.43 21.94
N ALA A 19 5.78 10.43 21.30
CA ALA A 19 5.04 10.63 20.07
C ALA A 19 3.84 11.57 20.26
N ALA A 20 3.08 11.40 21.34
CA ALA A 20 1.94 12.24 21.69
C ALA A 20 2.36 13.69 21.98
N LEU A 21 3.42 13.89 22.78
CA LEU A 21 3.97 15.21 23.07
C LEU A 21 4.51 15.87 21.80
N SER A 22 5.18 15.12 20.94
CA SER A 22 5.70 15.62 19.66
C SER A 22 4.57 16.08 18.73
N PHE A 23 3.49 15.30 18.61
CA PHE A 23 2.29 15.70 17.88
C PHE A 23 1.60 16.92 18.50
N GLY A 24 1.53 16.98 19.84
CA GLY A 24 0.97 18.11 20.58
C GLY A 24 1.77 19.40 20.37
N ALA A 25 3.09 19.33 20.52
CA ALA A 25 4.01 20.43 20.28
C ALA A 25 3.94 20.90 18.81
N SER A 26 3.95 19.97 17.85
CA SER A 26 3.78 20.28 16.43
C SER A 26 2.48 21.06 16.18
N ARG A 27 1.35 20.64 16.76
CA ARG A 27 0.06 21.36 16.61
C ARG A 27 0.00 22.72 17.30
N LEU A 28 0.80 22.95 18.34
CA LEU A 28 0.85 24.20 19.10
C LEU A 28 1.81 25.22 18.47
N LEU A 29 2.97 24.75 18.01
CA LEU A 29 4.01 25.61 17.42
C LEU A 29 3.81 25.84 15.91
N ALA A 30 3.11 24.95 15.19
CA ALA A 30 2.92 25.09 13.74
C ALA A 30 1.98 26.26 13.38
N PRO A 31 2.36 27.12 12.41
CA PRO A 31 1.48 28.16 11.89
C PRO A 31 0.21 27.56 11.25
N ARG A 32 -0.95 27.93 11.77
CA ARG A 32 -2.25 27.48 11.25
C ARG A 32 -2.67 28.30 10.03
N ARG A 33 -2.18 27.93 8.84
CA ARG A 33 -2.58 28.53 7.56
C ARG A 33 -3.25 27.49 6.66
N GLN A 34 -4.50 27.13 7.01
CA GLN A 34 -5.34 26.25 6.22
C GLN A 34 -5.93 27.03 5.03
N THR A 35 -5.79 26.49 3.83
CA THR A 35 -6.35 27.03 2.59
C THR A 35 -6.99 25.86 1.87
N LYS A 36 -8.10 26.09 1.14
CA LYS A 36 -8.78 25.01 0.39
C LYS A 36 -7.79 24.18 -0.46
N ALA A 37 -6.89 24.86 -1.17
CA ALA A 37 -5.85 24.21 -1.99
C ALA A 37 -4.84 23.34 -1.20
N LYS A 38 -4.60 23.61 0.09
CA LYS A 38 -3.69 22.80 0.94
C LYS A 38 -4.36 21.58 1.56
N LEU A 39 -5.68 21.59 1.62
CA LEU A 39 -6.49 20.51 2.18
C LEU A 39 -7.01 19.57 1.08
N ALA A 40 -6.99 20.02 -0.18
CA ALA A 40 -7.33 19.19 -1.33
C ALA A 40 -6.28 18.08 -1.53
N PRO A 41 -6.71 16.85 -1.84
CA PRO A 41 -5.88 15.78 -2.36
C PRO A 41 -4.99 16.21 -3.53
N TYR A 42 -3.82 15.58 -3.60
CA TYR A 42 -2.81 15.91 -4.60
C TYR A 42 -3.14 15.25 -5.94
N GLU A 43 -3.59 16.07 -6.90
CA GLU A 43 -3.98 15.68 -8.27
C GLU A 43 -3.13 16.43 -9.32
N CYS A 44 -1.89 16.80 -8.99
CA CYS A 44 -1.01 17.60 -9.87
C CYS A 44 -1.63 18.94 -10.38
N GLY A 45 -2.62 19.49 -9.67
CA GLY A 45 -3.29 20.76 -10.02
C GLY A 45 -4.57 20.60 -10.85
N VAL A 46 -5.03 19.38 -11.09
CA VAL A 46 -6.36 19.09 -11.66
C VAL A 46 -7.42 19.17 -10.56
N GLU A 47 -8.60 19.69 -10.91
CA GLU A 47 -9.74 19.70 -9.98
C GLU A 47 -10.22 18.27 -9.71
N GLU A 48 -10.51 17.96 -8.44
CA GLU A 48 -10.95 16.63 -8.04
C GLU A 48 -12.22 16.21 -8.79
N SER A 49 -12.11 15.17 -9.62
CA SER A 49 -13.24 14.37 -10.03
C SER A 49 -13.39 13.19 -9.08
N THR A 50 -14.59 12.98 -8.52
CA THR A 50 -14.89 11.74 -7.80
C THR A 50 -14.93 10.59 -8.80
N ASP A 51 -13.78 9.96 -9.01
CA ASP A 51 -13.70 8.74 -9.80
C ASP A 51 -14.42 7.60 -9.07
N ALA A 52 -15.02 6.68 -9.83
CA ALA A 52 -15.64 5.50 -9.26
C ALA A 52 -14.57 4.67 -8.53
N PRO A 53 -14.87 4.13 -7.33
CA PRO A 53 -13.89 3.37 -6.56
C PRO A 53 -13.35 2.20 -7.38
N GLU A 54 -12.06 2.25 -7.70
CA GLU A 54 -11.38 1.18 -8.43
C GLU A 54 -11.14 -0.01 -7.49
N ARG A 55 -11.29 -1.22 -8.03
CA ARG A 55 -10.99 -2.44 -7.27
C ARG A 55 -9.47 -2.55 -7.11
N PHE A 56 -8.99 -2.52 -5.87
CA PHE A 56 -7.61 -2.85 -5.57
C PHE A 56 -7.28 -4.27 -6.06
N GLY A 57 -6.08 -4.44 -6.64
CA GLY A 57 -5.65 -5.73 -7.16
C GLY A 57 -5.55 -6.79 -6.05
N VAL A 58 -6.02 -8.02 -6.32
CA VAL A 58 -5.94 -9.17 -5.41
C VAL A 58 -4.51 -9.58 -5.03
N ARG A 59 -3.50 -9.02 -5.71
CA ARG A 59 -2.08 -9.30 -5.50
C ARG A 59 -1.62 -8.98 -4.08
N PHE A 60 -2.14 -7.90 -3.49
CA PHE A 60 -1.84 -7.55 -2.09
C PHE A 60 -2.34 -8.61 -1.10
N PHE A 61 -3.48 -9.22 -1.41
CA PHE A 61 -4.03 -10.31 -0.59
C PHE A 61 -3.17 -11.58 -0.68
N LEU A 62 -2.70 -11.94 -1.89
CA LEU A 62 -1.83 -13.12 -2.06
C LEU A 62 -0.54 -12.98 -1.24
N ILE A 63 0.08 -11.81 -1.25
CA ILE A 63 1.30 -11.53 -0.47
C ILE A 63 1.02 -11.61 1.04
N ALA A 64 -0.09 -11.01 1.49
CA ALA A 64 -0.47 -11.07 2.90
C ALA A 64 -0.75 -12.51 3.37
N MET A 65 -1.41 -13.32 2.54
CA MET A 65 -1.70 -14.72 2.84
C MET A 65 -0.41 -15.54 2.95
N ILE A 66 0.55 -15.35 2.03
CA ILE A 66 1.87 -16.00 2.09
C ILE A 66 2.60 -15.62 3.37
N PHE A 67 2.59 -14.33 3.72
CA PHE A 67 3.25 -13.84 4.93
C PHE A 67 2.69 -14.48 6.19
N ILE A 68 1.36 -14.62 6.29
CA ILE A 68 0.71 -15.28 7.45
C ILE A 68 1.14 -16.74 7.58
N VAL A 69 1.20 -17.49 6.47
CA VAL A 69 1.61 -18.89 6.50
C VAL A 69 3.07 -19.02 6.94
N PHE A 70 3.95 -18.16 6.43
CA PHE A 70 5.37 -18.14 6.81
C PHE A 70 5.58 -17.71 8.28
N ASP A 71 4.81 -16.75 8.78
CA ASP A 71 4.87 -16.32 10.19
C ASP A 71 4.44 -17.46 11.14
N ILE A 72 3.42 -18.22 10.74
CA ILE A 72 3.02 -19.45 11.44
C ILE A 72 4.15 -20.50 11.39
N GLU A 73 4.90 -20.64 10.30
CA GLU A 73 6.04 -21.56 10.28
C GLU A 73 7.11 -21.16 11.32
N ILE A 74 7.41 -19.86 11.43
CA ILE A 74 8.38 -19.32 12.40
C ILE A 74 7.92 -19.58 13.84
N ILE A 75 6.63 -19.47 14.15
CA ILE A 75 6.12 -19.73 15.50
C ILE A 75 6.39 -21.18 15.96
N PHE A 76 6.44 -22.14 15.03
CA PHE A 76 6.78 -23.54 15.31
C PHE A 76 8.30 -23.78 15.35
N LEU A 77 9.06 -23.06 14.53
CA LEU A 77 10.52 -23.13 14.54
C LEU A 77 11.12 -22.59 15.84
N TYR A 78 10.53 -21.56 16.45
CA TYR A 78 11.07 -20.92 17.66
C TYR A 78 11.22 -21.88 18.86
N PRO A 79 10.17 -22.60 19.31
CA PRO A 79 10.28 -23.53 20.44
C PRO A 79 11.31 -24.64 20.18
N TRP A 80 11.35 -25.16 18.95
CA TRP A 80 12.34 -26.15 18.54
C TRP A 80 13.76 -25.58 18.57
N ALA A 81 13.98 -24.38 18.04
CA ALA A 81 15.28 -23.73 18.03
C ALA A 81 15.82 -23.48 19.44
N VAL A 82 14.94 -23.12 20.39
CA VAL A 82 15.32 -22.93 21.81
C VAL A 82 15.62 -24.26 22.50
N SER A 83 14.94 -25.35 22.13
CA SER A 83 15.05 -26.66 22.80
C SER A 83 15.83 -27.73 22.01
N TYR A 84 16.51 -27.35 20.92
CA TYR A 84 17.09 -28.29 19.93
C TYR A 84 18.00 -29.36 20.55
N ARG A 85 18.73 -29.01 21.63
CA ARG A 85 19.66 -29.90 22.31
C ARG A 85 18.98 -31.14 22.92
N GLY A 86 17.74 -30.98 23.39
CA GLY A 86 16.97 -32.09 23.98
C GLY A 86 16.36 -33.04 22.94
N LEU A 87 16.12 -32.54 21.72
CA LEU A 87 15.49 -33.32 20.65
C LEU A 87 16.52 -34.01 19.74
N GLY A 88 17.76 -33.50 19.69
CA GLY A 88 18.86 -34.10 18.93
C GLY A 88 18.51 -34.32 17.45
N LEU A 89 18.95 -35.46 16.91
CA LEU A 89 18.75 -35.79 15.49
C LEU A 89 17.27 -35.99 15.13
N PHE A 90 16.46 -36.53 16.06
CA PHE A 90 15.03 -36.71 15.82
C PHE A 90 14.32 -35.37 15.59
N GLY A 91 14.56 -34.39 16.46
CA GLY A 91 14.00 -33.05 16.29
C GLY A 91 14.46 -32.38 15.01
N LEU A 92 15.72 -32.59 14.62
CA LEU A 92 16.26 -32.03 13.38
C LEU A 92 15.53 -32.60 12.15
N VAL A 93 15.36 -33.92 12.09
CA VAL A 93 14.68 -34.58 10.97
C VAL A 93 13.20 -34.21 10.94
N ALA A 94 12.51 -34.26 12.08
CA ALA A 94 11.09 -33.91 12.17
C ALA A 94 10.83 -32.46 11.76
N MET A 95 11.66 -31.52 12.24
CA MET A 95 11.53 -30.10 11.87
C MET A 95 11.94 -29.85 10.42
N GLY A 96 12.94 -30.58 9.91
CA GLY A 96 13.31 -30.52 8.50
C GLY A 96 12.16 -30.96 7.59
N ILE A 97 11.46 -32.05 7.93
CA ILE A 97 10.28 -32.50 7.17
C ILE A 97 9.16 -31.47 7.24
N PHE A 98 8.88 -30.90 8.42
CA PHE A 98 7.88 -29.85 8.59
C PHE A 98 8.20 -28.62 7.73
N ALA A 99 9.42 -28.09 7.84
CA ALA A 99 9.85 -26.92 7.08
C ALA A 99 9.80 -27.19 5.57
N LEU A 100 10.26 -28.36 5.11
CA LEU A 100 10.22 -28.71 3.69
C LEU A 100 8.80 -28.81 3.14
N ALA A 101 7.85 -29.38 3.89
CA ALA A 101 6.45 -29.49 3.45
C ALA A 101 5.79 -28.11 3.27
N VAL A 102 6.07 -27.16 4.17
CA VAL A 102 5.57 -25.78 4.06
C VAL A 102 6.32 -25.02 2.97
N PHE A 103 7.64 -25.17 2.90
CA PHE A 103 8.50 -24.52 1.91
C PHE A 103 8.18 -24.96 0.48
N GLU A 104 7.85 -26.23 0.25
CA GLU A 104 7.38 -26.73 -1.04
C GLU A 104 6.13 -25.97 -1.51
N SER A 105 5.16 -25.76 -0.62
CA SER A 105 3.94 -25.01 -0.91
C SER A 105 4.24 -23.56 -1.31
N PHE A 106 5.22 -22.93 -0.65
CA PHE A 106 5.69 -21.59 -0.99
C PHE A 106 6.33 -21.55 -2.39
N VAL A 107 7.22 -22.49 -2.70
CA VAL A 107 7.86 -22.59 -4.02
C VAL A 107 6.81 -22.80 -5.12
N TYR A 108 5.82 -23.67 -4.89
CA TYR A 108 4.70 -23.88 -5.81
C TYR A 108 3.92 -22.59 -6.08
N LEU A 109 3.64 -21.81 -5.03
CA LEU A 109 2.90 -20.56 -5.16
C LEU A 109 3.66 -19.50 -5.96
N ILE A 110 4.98 -19.42 -5.79
CA ILE A 110 5.85 -18.57 -6.62
C ILE A 110 5.84 -19.03 -8.07
N GLY A 111 5.94 -20.34 -8.31
CA GLY A 111 5.87 -20.92 -9.66
C GLY A 111 4.56 -20.60 -10.39
N ASN A 112 3.46 -20.44 -9.64
CA ASN A 112 2.16 -20.03 -10.16
C ASN A 112 2.00 -18.51 -10.36
N GLY A 113 3.06 -17.72 -10.16
CA GLY A 113 3.03 -16.29 -10.40
C GLY A 113 2.32 -15.49 -9.30
N ALA A 114 2.24 -16.00 -8.07
CA ALA A 114 1.68 -15.23 -6.94
C ALA A 114 2.45 -13.93 -6.64
N LEU A 115 3.72 -13.86 -7.07
CA LEU A 115 4.59 -12.70 -6.97
C LEU A 115 4.77 -11.97 -8.31
N ASP A 116 3.99 -12.29 -9.34
CA ASP A 116 4.16 -11.65 -10.64
C ASP A 116 3.54 -10.24 -10.66
N TRP A 117 4.42 -9.24 -10.74
CA TRP A 117 4.08 -7.82 -10.79
C TRP A 117 3.91 -7.30 -12.21
N GLY A 118 4.06 -8.16 -13.22
CA GLY A 118 3.96 -7.81 -14.62
C GLY A 118 2.67 -7.02 -14.94
N PRO A 119 2.73 -6.12 -15.95
CA PRO A 119 1.58 -5.32 -16.35
C PRO A 119 0.40 -6.24 -16.59
N SER A 120 -0.68 -6.03 -15.83
CA SER A 120 -1.94 -6.71 -16.05
C SER A 120 -2.32 -6.46 -17.50
N ARG A 121 -2.45 -7.54 -18.30
CA ARG A 121 -2.88 -7.42 -19.70
C ARG A 121 -4.15 -6.58 -19.71
N PRO A 122 -4.16 -5.40 -20.38
CA PRO A 122 -5.32 -4.54 -20.36
C PRO A 122 -6.46 -5.32 -21.02
N MET A 123 -7.46 -5.71 -20.23
CA MET A 123 -8.48 -6.63 -20.69
C MET A 123 -9.47 -5.98 -21.67
N TRP A 124 -9.43 -4.66 -21.83
CA TRP A 124 -10.22 -3.97 -22.85
C TRP A 124 -9.70 -2.54 -23.04
N ARG A 125 -8.93 -2.29 -24.10
CA ARG A 125 -8.68 -0.93 -24.57
C ARG A 125 -9.88 -0.48 -25.42
N ARG A 126 -10.99 -0.10 -24.79
CA ARG A 126 -11.88 0.91 -25.42
C ARG A 126 -11.16 2.22 -25.20
N ASP A 127 -10.45 2.69 -26.20
CA ASP A 127 -9.87 4.02 -26.17
C ASP A 127 -11.01 5.05 -26.22
N PRO A 128 -11.35 5.74 -25.11
CA PRO A 128 -12.43 6.73 -25.11
C PRO A 128 -12.03 7.99 -25.89
N ARG A 129 -10.74 8.13 -26.25
CA ARG A 129 -10.21 9.26 -27.03
C ARG A 129 -10.62 9.18 -28.50
N VAL A 130 -11.18 8.05 -28.94
CA VAL A 130 -11.84 7.96 -30.23
C VAL A 130 -13.33 8.24 -30.01
N SER A 131 -13.69 9.53 -30.05
CA SER A 131 -15.10 9.88 -30.10
C SER A 131 -15.73 9.22 -31.33
N ALA A 132 -16.94 8.67 -31.20
CA ALA A 132 -17.68 8.11 -32.34
C ALA A 132 -18.03 9.18 -33.41
N ARG A 133 -17.76 10.46 -33.11
CA ARG A 133 -17.89 11.62 -34.01
C ARG A 133 -16.55 12.09 -34.60
N ARG A 134 -15.46 11.33 -34.44
CA ARG A 134 -14.14 11.69 -34.99
C ARG A 134 -14.15 11.51 -36.51
N THR A 135 -14.64 12.52 -37.22
CA THR A 135 -14.39 12.69 -38.66
C THR A 135 -12.94 13.15 -38.85
N SER A 136 -12.25 12.56 -39.82
CA SER A 136 -10.82 12.74 -40.14
C SER A 136 -10.41 14.17 -40.58
N ASP A 137 -11.33 15.13 -40.54
CA ASP A 137 -11.17 16.40 -41.26
C ASP A 137 -10.64 17.57 -40.43
N THR A 138 -10.64 17.50 -39.09
CA THR A 138 -10.10 18.61 -38.27
C THR A 138 -9.47 18.17 -36.96
N THR A 139 -8.15 18.35 -36.84
CA THR A 139 -7.35 18.10 -35.63
C THR A 139 -7.41 19.25 -34.62
N ILE A 140 -7.95 20.41 -35.01
CA ILE A 140 -7.95 21.61 -34.16
C ILE A 140 -9.30 21.73 -33.44
N ARG A 141 -9.31 21.46 -32.13
CA ARG A 141 -10.38 21.91 -31.24
C ARG A 141 -10.37 23.44 -31.30
N ARG A 142 -11.35 24.08 -31.97
CA ARG A 142 -11.58 25.52 -31.79
C ARG A 142 -11.94 25.72 -30.33
N VAL A 143 -10.98 26.18 -29.55
CA VAL A 143 -11.21 26.64 -28.18
C VAL A 143 -12.30 27.71 -28.24
N GLY A 144 -13.42 27.44 -27.58
CA GLY A 144 -14.51 28.39 -27.44
C GLY A 144 -14.01 29.66 -26.75
N LEU A 145 -14.62 30.79 -27.08
CA LEU A 145 -14.33 32.09 -26.48
C LEU A 145 -14.91 32.22 -25.05
N ASP A 146 -15.11 31.11 -24.36
CA ASP A 146 -15.70 31.08 -23.02
C ASP A 146 -14.75 31.79 -22.04
N GLY A 147 -15.16 32.99 -21.61
CA GLY A 147 -14.41 33.81 -20.66
C GLY A 147 -13.79 35.11 -21.21
N ARG A 148 -13.95 35.46 -22.49
CA ARG A 148 -13.59 36.81 -22.97
C ARG A 148 -14.78 37.75 -22.85
N GLY A 149 -14.68 38.75 -21.97
CA GLY A 149 -15.62 39.87 -21.92
C GLY A 149 -15.67 40.60 -23.26
N ALA A 150 -16.88 41.00 -23.67
CA ALA A 150 -17.10 41.68 -24.94
C ALA A 150 -16.22 42.94 -25.08
N PRO A 151 -15.67 43.23 -26.27
CA PRO A 151 -14.94 44.47 -26.49
C PRO A 151 -15.92 45.64 -26.29
N LYS A 152 -15.57 46.58 -25.41
CA LYS A 152 -16.31 47.85 -25.29
C LYS A 152 -16.13 48.60 -26.61
N GLU A 153 -17.25 48.90 -27.28
CA GLU A 153 -17.28 49.87 -28.37
C GLU A 153 -16.74 51.20 -27.86
N ALA A 154 -15.65 51.64 -28.46
CA ALA A 154 -15.17 53.00 -28.31
C ALA A 154 -16.02 53.89 -29.22
N ALA A 155 -16.85 54.74 -28.60
CA ALA A 155 -17.43 55.93 -29.20
C ALA A 155 -16.55 57.14 -28.89
#